data_AF-A0A183P3M7-F1
#
_entry.id   AF-A0A183P3M7-F1
#
_cell.length_a   1.000
_cell.length_b   1.000
_cell.length_c   1.000
_cell.angle_alpha   90.00
_cell.angle_beta   90.00
_cell.angle_gamma   90.00
#
_symmetry.space_group_name_H-M   'P 1'
#
loop_
_entity.id
_entity.type
_entity.pdbx_description
1 polymer ?
#
loop_
_entity_poly.entity_id
_entity_poly.type
_entity_poly.pdbx_seq_one_letter_code
_entity_poly.pdbx_strand_id
1 'polypeptide(L)' 'MMLRDHRSVGVLTYYLLTGISPFLGEDKYITMQNITHNTITYPDSFFNNRSPDSIDFIQRLLQRSPT' A
#
# COMPACT_ATOMS: atom_id res chain seq x y z
N MET A 1 7.45 -14.30 -13.28
CA MET A 1 6.05 -14.08 -13.72
C MET A 1 5.05 -14.02 -12.57
N MET A 2 5.24 -14.73 -11.44
CA MET A 2 4.32 -14.71 -10.27
C MET A 2 4.37 -13.45 -9.37
N LEU A 3 5.24 -12.48 -9.65
CA LEU A 3 5.38 -11.26 -8.82
C LEU A 3 4.18 -10.29 -8.97
N ARG A 4 3.29 -10.50 -9.94
CA ARG A 4 2.19 -9.56 -10.22
C ARG A 4 0.99 -9.77 -9.28
N ASP A 5 0.85 -10.96 -8.71
CA ASP A 5 -0.37 -11.36 -7.99
C ASP A 5 -0.32 -10.96 -6.50
N HIS A 6 0.81 -11.15 -5.81
CA HIS A 6 0.94 -10.78 -4.39
C HIS A 6 0.77 -9.26 -4.14
N ARG A 7 1.26 -8.42 -5.06
CA ARG A 7 1.12 -6.96 -4.99
C ARG A 7 -0.30 -6.49 -5.25
N SER A 8 -1.01 -7.15 -6.15
CA SER A 8 -2.43 -6.87 -6.40
C SER A 8 -3.26 -7.12 -5.12
N VAL A 9 -2.95 -8.20 -4.40
CA VAL A 9 -3.57 -8.50 -3.10
C VAL A 9 -3.19 -7.45 -2.04
N GLY A 10 -1.93 -7.00 -2.00
CA GLY A 10 -1.49 -5.93 -1.10
C GLY A 10 -2.24 -4.62 -1.33
N VAL A 11 -2.41 -4.21 -2.59
CA VAL A 11 -3.14 -2.98 -2.96
C VAL A 11 -4.62 -3.09 -2.55
N LEU A 12 -5.25 -4.23 -2.82
CA LEU A 12 -6.64 -4.46 -2.42
C LEU A 12 -6.80 -4.49 -0.91
N THR A 13 -5.88 -5.14 -0.18
CA THR A 13 -5.93 -5.22 1.29
C THR A 13 -5.76 -3.84 1.92
N TYR A 14 -4.84 -3.01 1.40
CA TYR A 14 -4.71 -1.61 1.83
C TYR A 14 -6.04 -0.85 1.63
N TYR A 15 -6.67 -1.01 0.47
CA TYR A 15 -7.95 -0.38 0.18
C TYR A 15 -9.06 -0.86 1.12
N LEU A 16 -9.10 -2.16 1.44
CA LEU A 16 -10.10 -2.72 2.37
C LEU A 16 -9.93 -2.22 3.80
N LEU A 17 -8.70 -1.97 4.25
CA LEU A 17 -8.45 -1.46 5.61
C LEU A 17 -8.67 0.04 5.76
N THR A 18 -8.44 0.81 4.70
CA THR A 18 -8.40 2.29 4.78
C THR A 18 -9.55 2.96 4.02
N GLY A 19 -10.15 2.28 3.04
CA GLY A 19 -11.09 2.85 2.08
C GLY A 19 -10.43 3.70 0.97
N ILE A 20 -9.10 3.72 0.92
CA ILE A 20 -8.33 4.66 0.10
C ILE A 20 -7.26 3.90 -0.69
N SER A 21 -6.95 4.36 -1.90
CA SER A 21 -5.86 3.79 -2.68
C SER A 21 -4.51 4.04 -1.99
N PRO A 22 -3.60 3.05 -1.93
CA PRO A 22 -2.25 3.23 -1.37
C PRO A 22 -1.39 4.23 -2.15
N PHE A 23 -1.79 4.58 -3.37
CA PHE A 23 -1.08 5.55 -4.21
C PHE A 23 -1.71 6.94 -4.21
N LEU A 24 -2.81 7.15 -3.47
CA LEU A 24 -3.50 8.44 -3.46
C LEU A 24 -2.56 9.53 -2.93
N GLY A 25 -2.34 10.55 -3.76
CA GLY A 25 -1.67 11.79 -3.37
C GLY A 25 -2.67 12.94 -3.23
N GLU A 26 -2.19 14.09 -2.76
CA GLU A 26 -3.00 15.31 -2.63
C GLU A 26 -3.59 15.77 -3.98
N ASP A 27 -2.87 15.53 -5.08
CA ASP A 27 -3.35 15.76 -6.43
C ASP A 27 -3.04 14.60 -7.40
N LYS A 28 -3.47 14.77 -8.65
CA LYS A 28 -3.25 13.78 -9.72
C LYS A 28 -1.77 13.58 -10.06
N TYR A 29 -0.96 14.64 -9.99
CA TYR A 29 0.46 14.56 -10.29
C TYR A 29 1.19 13.73 -9.24
N ILE A 30 0.95 14.00 -7.96
CA ILE A 30 1.49 13.23 -6.82
C ILE A 30 0.99 11.78 -6.87
N THR A 31 -0.29 11.56 -7.18
CA THR A 31 -0.84 10.21 -7.34
C THR A 31 -0.12 9.44 -8.45
N MET A 32 0.12 10.08 -9.61
CA MET A 32 0.85 9.46 -10.72
C MET A 32 2.31 9.17 -10.35
N GLN A 33 2.96 10.09 -9.63
CA GLN A 33 4.31 9.90 -9.10
C GLN A 33 4.38 8.70 -8.14
N ASN A 34 3.41 8.56 -7.23
CA ASN A 34 3.33 7.42 -6.31
C ASN A 34 3.14 6.09 -7.05
N ILE A 35 2.30 6.05 -8.09
CA ILE A 35 2.12 4.86 -8.94
C ILE A 35 3.45 4.52 -9.65
N THR A 36 4.08 5.51 -10.27
CA THR A 36 5.30 5.34 -11.08
C THR A 36 6.47 4.84 -10.23
N HIS A 37 6.67 5.47 -9.08
CA HIS A 37 7.77 5.15 -8.17
C HIS A 37 7.41 4.04 -7.18
N ASN A 38 6.16 3.56 -7.16
CA ASN A 38 5.64 2.61 -6.18
C ASN A 38 5.87 3.11 -4.73
N THR A 39 5.61 4.40 -4.51
CA THR A 39 5.72 5.06 -3.20
C THR A 39 4.40 4.88 -2.46
N ILE A 40 4.47 4.28 -1.27
CA ILE A 40 3.32 3.97 -0.42
C ILE A 40 3.66 4.43 0.99
N THR A 41 2.72 5.10 1.65
CA THR A 41 2.85 5.56 3.03
C THR A 41 1.80 4.88 3.91
N TYR A 42 2.07 4.83 5.22
CA TYR A 42 1.18 4.21 6.22
C TYR A 42 0.91 5.24 7.34
N PRO A 43 0.13 6.29 7.07
CA PRO A 43 -0.09 7.36 8.04
C PRO A 43 -0.95 6.88 9.21
N ASP A 44 -0.62 7.33 10.42
CA ASP A 44 -1.30 6.92 11.66
C ASP A 44 -2.81 7.17 11.62
N SER A 45 -3.27 8.19 10.90
CA SER A 45 -4.69 8.50 10.72
C SER A 45 -5.52 7.33 10.18
N PHE A 46 -4.92 6.42 9.40
CA PHE A 46 -5.60 5.25 8.85
C PHE A 46 -5.26 3.93 9.57
N PHE A 47 -4.11 3.88 10.26
CA PHE A 47 -3.55 2.63 10.79
C PHE A 47 -3.48 2.56 12.32
N ASN A 48 -3.65 3.65 13.07
CA ASN A 48 -3.53 3.67 14.54
C ASN A 48 -4.57 2.78 15.25
N ASN A 49 -5.73 2.54 14.64
CA ASN A 49 -6.77 1.64 15.17
C ASN A 49 -6.70 0.22 14.60
N ARG A 50 -5.62 -0.13 13.87
CA ARG A 50 -5.43 -1.44 13.25
C ARG A 50 -4.37 -2.24 14.01
N SER A 51 -4.47 -3.56 13.95
CA SER A 51 -3.47 -4.40 14.60
C SER A 51 -2.10 -4.26 13.92
N PRO A 52 -0.98 -4.35 14.67
CA PRO A 52 0.36 -4.37 14.10
C PRO A 52 0.53 -5.45 13.02
N ASP A 53 -0.07 -6.61 13.23
CA ASP A 53 -0.03 -7.74 12.28
C ASP A 53 -0.68 -7.40 10.94
N SER A 54 -1.74 -6.59 10.94
CA SER A 54 -2.39 -6.13 9.70
C SER A 54 -1.48 -5.21 8.89
N ILE A 55 -0.67 -4.39 9.56
CA ILE A 55 0.28 -3.47 8.94
C ILE A 55 1.45 -4.27 8.36
N ASP A 56 2.04 -5.18 9.15
CA ASP A 56 3.12 -6.07 8.72
C ASP A 56 2.71 -6.93 7.52
N PHE A 57 1.48 -7.48 7.55
CA PHE A 57 0.93 -8.26 6.45
C PHE A 57 0.90 -7.47 5.14
N ILE A 58 0.37 -6.24 5.16
CA ILE A 58 0.30 -5.39 3.95
C ILE A 58 1.70 -4.97 3.50
N GLN A 59 2.59 -4.62 4.42
CA GLN A 59 3.96 -4.24 4.10
C GLN A 59 4.70 -5.38 3.38
N ARG A 60 4.58 -6.63 3.85
CA ARG A 60 5.15 -7.80 3.19
C ARG A 60 4.58 -8.04 1.79
N LEU A 61 3.28 -7.81 1.59
CA LEU A 61 2.65 -7.93 0.28
C LEU A 61 3.05 -6.82 -0.69
N LEU A 62 3.36 -5.62 -0.19
CA LEU A 62 3.71 -4.45 -0.99
C LEU A 62 5.23 -4.21 -1.13
N GLN A 63 6.06 -4.98 -0.42
CA GLN A 63 7.52 -4.96 -0.55
C GLN A 63 7.98 -5.16 -2.00
N ARG A 64 9.06 -4.48 -2.39
CA ARG A 64 9.60 -4.48 -3.75
C ARG A 64 10.62 -5.60 -4.01
N SER A 65 10.60 -6.64 -3.18
CA SER A 65 11.54 -7.77 -3.01
C SER A 65 12.31 -7.67 -1.67
N PRO A 66 12.53 -8.79 -0.97
CA PRO A 66 13.48 -8.85 0.13
C PRO A 66 14.91 -8.77 -0.41
N THR A 67 15.83 -8.29 0.43
CA THR A 67 17.28 -8.39 0.18
C THR A 67 17.72 -9.84 0.22
#